data_AF-A0A5M9GLT3-F1
#
_entry.id   AF-A0A5M9GLT3-F1
#
_cell.length_a   1.000
_cell.length_b   1.000
_cell.length_c   1.000
_cell.angle_alpha   90.00
_cell.angle_beta   90.00
_cell.angle_gamma   90.00
#
_symmetry.space_group_name_H-M   'P 1'
#
loop_
_entity.id
_entity.type
_entity.pdbx_description
1 polymer ?
#
loop_
_entity_poly.entity_id
_entity_poly.type
_entity_poly.pdbx_seq_one_letter_code
_entity_poly.pdbx_strand_id
1 'polypeptide(L)' 'MKKEIKVEVTKDSYIYNNKGEVIQGLKEGEQFVVKLNNDTWKFICGEIVVAEYNYFGKIKMHDGFKLI' A
#
# COMPACT_ATOMS: atom_id res chain seq x y z
N MET A 1 -5.64 -16.18 6.47
CA MET A 1 -5.14 -14.95 5.79
C MET A 1 -4.77 -13.93 6.86
N LYS A 2 -3.73 -13.13 6.64
CA LYS A 2 -3.32 -12.06 7.56
C LYS A 2 -4.36 -10.93 7.48
N LYS A 3 -4.70 -10.35 8.64
CA LYS A 3 -5.64 -9.21 8.74
C LYS A 3 -4.92 -7.86 8.64
N GLU A 4 -3.62 -7.85 8.87
CA GLU A 4 -2.76 -6.68 8.74
C GLU A 4 -1.34 -7.11 8.36
N ILE A 5 -0.60 -6.18 7.76
CA ILE A 5 0.81 -6.33 7.38
C ILE A 5 1.59 -5.08 7.75
N LYS A 6 2.89 -5.23 8.02
CA LYS A 6 3.80 -4.11 8.13
C LYS A 6 4.57 -3.99 6.81
N VAL A 7 4.65 -2.78 6.28
CA VAL A 7 5.32 -2.52 5.01
C VAL A 7 6.25 -1.32 5.15
N GLU A 8 7.24 -1.27 4.27
CA GLU A 8 8.15 -0.14 4.09
C GLU A 8 8.07 0.37 2.66
N VAL A 9 8.08 1.70 2.50
CA VAL A 9 8.14 2.37 1.21
C VAL A 9 9.55 2.25 0.64
N THR A 10 9.69 1.75 -0.59
CA THR A 10 10.99 1.55 -1.25
C THR A 10 11.36 2.66 -2.22
N LYS A 11 10.43 3.59 -2.50
CA LYS A 11 10.66 4.78 -3.31
C LYS A 11 9.61 5.84 -3.00
N ASP A 12 10.00 7.10 -3.03
CA ASP A 12 9.09 8.23 -2.98
C ASP A 12 7.90 8.08 -3.95
N SER A 13 6.68 8.25 -3.44
CA SER A 13 5.43 8.14 -4.19
C SER A 13 4.49 9.27 -3.84
N TYR A 14 3.85 9.87 -4.85
CA TYR A 14 2.95 11.00 -4.68
C TYR A 14 1.69 10.80 -5.51
N ILE A 15 0.54 11.08 -4.90
CA ILE A 15 -0.74 11.19 -5.59
C ILE A 15 -1.08 12.67 -5.68
N TYR A 16 -1.45 13.08 -6.89
CA TYR A 16 -1.86 14.44 -7.22
C TYR A 16 -3.35 14.47 -7.54
N ASN A 17 -4.03 15.54 -7.15
CA ASN A 17 -5.38 15.80 -7.63
C ASN A 17 -5.39 16.35 -9.06
N ASN A 18 -6.58 16.61 -9.62
CA ASN A 18 -6.74 17.15 -10.98
C ASN A 18 -6.17 18.56 -11.18
N LYS A 19 -5.82 19.27 -10.10
CA LYS A 19 -5.15 20.59 -10.14
C LYS A 19 -3.63 20.48 -10.07
N GLY A 20 -3.08 19.26 -9.96
CA GLY A 20 -1.65 19.02 -9.78
C GLY A 20 -1.15 19.23 -8.35
N GLU A 21 -2.05 19.35 -7.38
CA GLU A 21 -1.69 19.48 -5.96
C GLU A 21 -1.51 18.10 -5.33
N VAL A 22 -0.47 17.91 -4.52
CA VAL A 22 -0.23 16.65 -3.81
C VAL A 22 -1.32 16.45 -2.76
N ILE A 23 -2.01 15.31 -2.81
CA ILE A 23 -3.00 14.91 -1.79
C ILE A 23 -2.49 13.80 -0.88
N GLN A 24 -1.51 13.02 -1.33
CA GLN A 24 -0.83 12.02 -0.52
C GLN A 24 0.61 11.89 -0.99
N GLY A 25 1.54 11.88 -0.04
CA GLY A 25 2.95 11.60 -0.29
C GLY A 25 3.43 10.51 0.66
N LEU A 26 4.18 9.56 0.14
CA LEU A 26 4.89 8.53 0.90
C LEU A 26 6.37 8.64 0.57
N LYS A 27 7.20 8.68 1.60
CA LYS A 27 8.65 8.85 1.47
C LYS A 27 9.36 7.51 1.61
N GLU A 28 10.43 7.34 0.84
CA GLU A 28 11.29 6.17 0.98
C GLU A 28 11.74 5.96 2.43
N GLY A 29 11.64 4.73 2.92
CA GLY A 29 11.97 4.35 4.29
C GLY A 29 10.82 4.50 5.30
N GLU A 30 9.71 5.16 4.95
CA GLU A 30 8.53 5.19 5.82
C GLU A 30 7.95 3.79 6.02
N GLN A 31 7.51 3.51 7.26
CA GLN A 31 6.93 2.22 7.63
C GLN A 31 5.54 2.40 8.23
N PHE A 32 4.62 1.52 7.86
CA PHE A 32 3.26 1.56 8.40
C PHE A 32 2.64 0.16 8.48
N VAL A 33 1.68 0.03 9.38
CA VAL A 33 0.81 -1.14 9.49
C VAL A 33 -0.45 -0.90 8.67
N VAL A 34 -0.71 -1.78 7.72
CA VAL A 34 -1.86 -1.69 6.81
C VAL A 34 -2.81 -2.84 7.07
N LYS A 35 -4.08 -2.50 7.26
CA LYS A 35 -5.15 -3.48 7.48
C LYS A 35 -5.72 -3.94 6.15
N LEU A 36 -6.13 -5.21 6.11
CA LEU A 36 -6.87 -5.78 4.99
C LEU A 36 -8.25 -5.13 4.94
N ASN A 37 -8.61 -4.58 3.78
CA ASN A 37 -9.98 -4.27 3.45
C ASN A 37 -10.69 -5.59 3.09
N ASN A 38 -11.67 -6.00 3.90
CA ASN A 38 -12.36 -7.28 3.74
C ASN A 38 -13.29 -7.31 2.52
N ASP A 39 -13.73 -6.16 2.03
CA ASP A 39 -14.62 -6.06 0.86
C ASP A 39 -13.81 -6.22 -0.43
N THR A 40 -12.61 -5.65 -0.49
CA THR A 40 -11.77 -5.66 -1.71
C THR A 40 -10.63 -6.66 -1.67
N TRP A 41 -10.32 -7.23 -0.50
CA TRP A 41 -9.20 -8.15 -0.26
C TRP A 41 -7.82 -7.51 -0.53
N LYS A 42 -7.74 -6.20 -0.31
CA LYS A 42 -6.54 -5.36 -0.55
C LYS A 42 -6.06 -4.72 0.74
N PHE A 43 -4.76 -4.53 0.84
CA PHE A 43 -4.12 -3.70 1.86
C PHE A 43 -4.01 -2.28 1.30
N ILE A 44 -4.69 -1.32 1.90
CA ILE A 44 -4.83 0.05 1.37
C ILE A 44 -4.28 1.05 2.39
N CYS A 45 -3.36 1.92 1.95
CA CYS A 45 -2.81 3.03 2.72
C CYS A 45 -3.23 4.35 2.05
N GLY A 46 -4.24 5.02 2.63
CA GLY A 46 -4.88 6.18 2.01
C GLY A 46 -5.49 5.80 0.66
N GLU A 47 -5.03 6.42 -0.41
CA GLU A 47 -5.46 6.18 -1.80
C GLU A 47 -4.60 5.11 -2.52
N ILE A 48 -3.57 4.55 -1.86
CA ILE A 48 -2.64 3.59 -2.47
C ILE A 48 -2.94 2.15 -2.03
N VAL A 49 -3.09 1.25 -3.00
CA VAL A 49 -3.07 -0.20 -2.76
C VAL A 49 -1.61 -0.64 -2.62
N VAL A 50 -1.21 -1.07 -1.43
CA VAL A 50 0.18 -1.48 -1.15
C VAL A 50 0.42 -2.96 -1.44
N ALA A 51 -0.62 -3.77 -1.26
CA ALA A 51 -0.57 -5.20 -1.51
C ALA A 51 -1.98 -5.76 -1.68
N GLU A 52 -2.09 -6.93 -2.30
CA GLU A 52 -3.35 -7.65 -2.43
C GLU A 52 -3.14 -9.16 -2.34
N TYR A 53 -4.20 -9.91 -2.10
CA TYR A 53 -4.16 -11.36 -2.21
C TYR A 53 -4.32 -11.78 -3.67
N ASN A 54 -3.39 -12.62 -4.17
CA ASN A 54 -3.56 -13.27 -5.46
C ASN A 54 -4.52 -14.47 -5.37
N TYR A 55 -4.82 -15.09 -6.52
CA TYR A 55 -5.71 -16.25 -6.61
C TYR A 55 -5.30 -17.44 -5.72
N PHE A 56 -4.02 -17.56 -5.36
CA PHE A 56 -3.49 -18.61 -4.50
C PHE A 56 -3.49 -18.24 -3.00
N GLY A 57 -4.09 -17.11 -2.62
CA GLY A 57 -4.10 -16.62 -1.25
C GLY A 57 -2.72 -16.13 -0.75
N LYS A 58 -1.78 -15.87 -1.68
CA LYS A 58 -0.48 -15.27 -1.35
C LYS A 58 -0.55 -13.75 -1.50
N ILE A 59 0.17 -13.05 -0.63
CA ILE A 59 0.28 -11.59 -0.70
C ILE A 59 1.17 -11.24 -1.89
N LYS A 60 0.65 -10.42 -2.79
CA LYS A 60 1.38 -9.79 -3.89
C LYS A 60 1.59 -8.32 -3.53
N MET A 61 2.85 -7.93 -3.36
CA MET A 61 3.22 -6.53 -3.12
C MET A 61 3.10 -5.73 -4.42
N HIS A 62 2.65 -4.47 -4.31
CA HIS A 62 2.73 -3.51 -5.41
C HIS A 62 4.09 -2.81 -5.42
N ASP A 63 4.45 -2.27 -6.58
CA ASP A 63 5.70 -1.53 -6.75
C ASP A 63 5.79 -0.34 -5.78
N GLY A 64 6.99 -0.09 -5.27
CA GLY A 64 7.22 0.96 -4.27
C GLY A 64 7.03 0.52 -2.82
N PHE A 65 6.71 -0.75 -2.57
CA PHE A 65 6.55 -1.30 -1.22
C PHE A 65 7.27 -2.63 -1.04
N LYS A 66 7.75 -2.88 0.17
CA LYS A 66 8.23 -4.21 0.60
C LYS A 66 7.57 -4.62 1.92
N LEU A 67 7.31 -5.92 2.06
CA LEU A 67 6.82 -6.50 3.31
C LEU A 67 7.99 -6.63 4.29
N ILE A 68 7.79 -6.24 5.55
CA ILE A 68 8.77 -6.35 6.64
C ILE A 68 8.19 -7.03 7.88
#